data_AF-A0A099SFZ4-F1
#
_entry.id   AF-A0A099SFZ4-F1
#
_cell.length_a   1.000
_cell.length_b   1.000
_cell.length_c   1.000
_cell.angle_alpha   90.00
_cell.angle_beta   90.00
_cell.angle_gamma   90.00
#
_symmetry.space_group_name_H-M   'P 1'
#
loop_
_entity.id
_entity.type
_entity.pdbx_description
1 polymer ?
#
loop_
_entity_poly.entity_id
_entity_poly.type
_entity_poly.pdbx_seq_one_letter_code
_entity_poly.pdbx_strand_id
1 'polypeptide(L)'
;MKVRVRKYSLLGVVFLSLILMTGCGTLETLVKKDGASTPLADWIGSTGDKETTIPASTATGEGKVVALYYPDPSGKYLLKEERTLPKTVSLARETVVQWLKGPSGNDLLASVSTTTTLRDIAIKDSVVIVDLSKEFLQPNSKVAPEIALYGLVNTLTQFSTIKQVQIRVDGQPISKYGTIDASNLVYKANLVKSEVSGKAVTPNTGTGNSGLGIVVPDYNNSGNDSTNSSNNSSNKNSNNESKNNGALKDSPSSINLFNYPPSST
;
A
#
# COMPACT_ATOMS: atom_id res chain seq x y z
N MET A 1 10.30 55.41 11.46
CA MET A 1 11.10 54.22 11.89
C MET A 1 11.60 53.31 10.74
N LYS A 2 11.58 53.70 9.46
CA LYS A 2 11.95 52.81 8.34
C LYS A 2 13.41 52.89 7.84
N VAL A 3 14.22 53.83 8.34
CA VAL A 3 15.60 54.06 7.82
C VAL A 3 16.66 53.20 8.54
N ARG A 4 16.40 52.79 9.79
CA ARG A 4 17.39 52.04 10.59
C ARG A 4 17.58 50.60 10.08
N VAL A 5 16.51 49.93 9.65
CA VAL A 5 16.55 48.52 9.18
C VAL A 5 17.38 48.34 7.89
N ARG A 6 17.35 49.33 6.99
CA ARG A 6 18.10 49.27 5.72
C ARG A 6 19.61 49.40 5.92
N LYS A 7 20.05 50.12 6.95
CA LYS A 7 21.47 50.23 7.33
C LYS A 7 21.99 48.94 7.96
N TYR A 8 21.20 48.29 8.82
CA TYR A 8 21.57 46.99 9.41
C TYR A 8 21.55 45.85 8.38
N SER A 9 20.66 45.91 7.38
CA SER A 9 20.62 44.95 6.29
C SER A 9 21.86 45.01 5.39
N LEU A 10 22.39 46.20 5.10
CA LEU A 10 23.63 46.36 4.34
C LEU A 10 24.86 45.96 5.17
N LEU A 11 24.89 46.30 6.46
CA LEU A 11 26.00 45.94 7.36
C LEU A 11 26.08 44.43 7.62
N GLY A 12 24.94 43.74 7.69
CA GLY A 12 24.88 42.28 7.87
C GLY A 12 25.40 41.48 6.66
N VAL A 13 25.16 41.95 5.43
CA VAL A 13 25.65 41.28 4.21
C VAL A 13 27.17 41.43 4.06
N VAL A 14 27.73 42.58 4.47
CA VAL A 14 29.19 42.81 4.47
C VAL A 14 29.88 41.94 5.53
N PHE A 15 29.28 41.79 6.73
CA PHE A 15 29.81 40.91 7.77
C PHE A 15 29.72 39.42 7.39
N LEU A 16 28.63 39.00 6.73
CA LEU A 16 28.45 37.63 6.24
C LEU A 16 29.44 37.29 5.11
N SER A 17 29.78 38.26 4.26
CA SER A 17 30.77 38.08 3.19
C SER A 17 32.22 38.00 3.70
N LEU A 18 32.53 38.61 4.84
CA LEU A 18 33.85 38.54 5.49
C LEU A 18 34.13 37.16 6.11
N ILE A 19 33.07 36.45 6.53
CA ILE A 19 33.17 35.10 7.13
C ILE A 19 33.44 34.03 6.06
N LEU A 20 33.07 34.28 4.81
CA LEU A 20 33.21 33.32 3.70
C LEU A 20 34.57 33.40 2.97
N MET A 21 35.44 34.38 3.30
CA MET A 21 36.72 34.58 2.61
C MET A 21 37.93 33.89 3.28
N THR A 22 37.78 33.33 4.47
CA THR A 22 38.78 32.47 5.13
C THR A 22 38.28 31.03 5.14
N GLY A 23 38.40 30.35 4.00
CA GLY A 23 37.88 28.99 3.86
C GLY A 23 38.40 28.25 2.64
N CYS A 24 39.72 28.19 2.45
CA CYS A 24 40.41 27.07 1.81
C CYS A 24 41.93 27.31 1.81
N GLY A 25 42.69 26.49 2.54
CA GLY A 25 44.15 26.51 2.53
C GLY A 25 44.74 25.37 3.35
N THR A 26 45.22 24.34 2.64
CA THR A 26 46.12 23.23 3.07
C THR A 26 45.55 22.16 4.02
N LEU A 27 44.63 21.33 3.52
CA LEU A 27 44.70 19.88 3.76
C LEU A 27 45.63 19.30 2.68
N GLU A 28 46.37 18.22 2.96
CA GLU A 28 47.44 17.64 2.12
C GLU A 28 48.83 18.26 2.33
N THR A 29 49.35 18.17 3.56
CA THR A 29 50.72 17.68 3.83
C THR A 29 50.86 17.60 5.35
N LEU A 30 51.11 16.39 5.85
CA LEU A 30 51.66 16.00 7.17
C LEU A 30 51.13 14.63 7.62
N VAL A 31 51.06 13.68 6.68
CA VAL A 31 51.48 12.31 7.00
C VAL A 31 53.00 12.35 7.14
N LYS A 32 53.49 12.50 8.38
CA LYS A 32 54.74 11.92 8.93
C LYS A 32 54.97 12.38 10.38
N LYS A 33 54.61 11.50 11.31
CA LYS A 33 55.55 10.79 12.21
C LYS A 33 56.75 11.60 12.74
N ASP A 34 56.69 12.02 14.00
CA ASP A 34 57.43 11.47 15.16
C ASP A 34 57.11 12.30 16.43
N GLY A 35 57.10 11.65 17.59
CA GLY A 35 56.49 12.15 18.83
C GLY A 35 57.29 13.20 19.62
N ALA A 36 56.54 14.06 20.32
CA ALA A 36 56.95 14.76 21.53
C ALA A 36 55.70 15.08 22.36
N SER A 37 55.62 14.50 23.56
CA SER A 37 54.52 14.63 24.52
C SER A 37 54.55 15.98 25.24
N THR A 38 53.48 16.76 25.06
CA THR A 38 53.18 17.97 25.86
C THR A 38 52.17 17.63 26.97
N PRO A 39 52.05 18.47 28.03
CA PRO A 39 51.32 18.16 29.28
C PRO A 39 49.80 17.98 29.16
N LEU A 40 49.27 17.93 27.94
CA LEU A 40 47.86 17.73 27.63
C LEU A 40 47.48 16.24 27.50
N ALA A 41 48.45 15.35 27.29
CA ALA A 41 48.22 13.91 27.09
C ALA A 41 47.87 13.12 28.37
N ASP A 42 48.09 13.71 29.55
CA ASP A 42 47.77 13.07 30.85
C ASP A 42 46.36 13.38 31.35
N TRP A 43 45.72 14.46 30.87
CA TRP A 43 44.34 14.78 31.23
C TRP A 43 43.33 14.07 30.31
N ILE A 44 43.66 13.94 29.04
CA ILE A 44 42.89 13.15 28.08
C ILE A 44 43.42 11.73 28.20
N GLY A 45 42.93 11.01 29.23
CA GLY A 45 43.16 9.58 29.40
C GLY A 45 42.98 8.88 28.06
N SER A 46 44.11 8.45 27.51
CA SER A 46 44.30 7.86 26.20
C SER A 46 43.34 6.70 25.93
N THR A 47 42.32 6.97 25.12
CA THR A 47 41.90 6.13 23.98
C THR A 47 41.41 7.08 22.89
N GLY A 48 42.16 7.16 21.77
CA GLY A 48 42.05 8.21 20.77
C GLY A 48 40.67 8.45 20.15
N ASP A 49 40.36 9.73 19.96
CA ASP A 49 39.11 10.25 19.40
C ASP A 49 39.23 10.36 17.86
N LYS A 50 38.29 9.83 17.07
CA LYS A 50 36.99 10.44 16.73
C LYS A 50 37.09 11.69 15.84
N GLU A 51 37.36 11.44 14.56
CA GLU A 51 36.77 12.22 13.47
C GLU A 51 35.26 11.95 13.44
N THR A 52 34.44 12.97 13.74
CA THR A 52 32.99 12.90 13.47
C THR A 52 32.75 13.24 12.00
N THR A 53 33.13 12.29 11.15
CA THR A 53 32.28 11.94 10.00
C THR A 53 30.90 11.62 10.59
N ILE A 54 29.79 11.94 9.91
CA ILE A 54 28.50 11.31 10.25
C ILE A 54 28.49 9.99 9.48
N PRO A 55 28.99 8.86 10.03
CA PRO A 55 28.67 7.58 9.46
C PRO A 55 27.15 7.42 9.62
N ALA A 56 26.48 7.04 8.53
CA ALA A 56 25.22 6.33 8.65
C ALA A 56 25.49 5.15 9.59
N SER A 57 25.10 5.32 10.86
CA SER A 57 25.20 4.29 11.87
C SER A 57 24.20 3.22 11.47
N THR A 58 24.67 2.24 10.69
CA THR A 58 24.11 0.90 10.68
C THR A 58 24.45 0.28 12.02
N ALA A 59 23.76 0.75 13.08
CA ALA A 59 23.65 0.00 14.30
C ALA A 59 22.87 -1.26 13.95
N THR A 60 23.55 -2.40 14.00
CA THR A 60 22.98 -3.76 13.96
C THR A 60 22.01 -3.93 15.14
N GLY A 61 20.84 -3.30 15.02
CA GLY A 61 19.68 -3.56 15.85
C GLY A 61 18.71 -4.40 15.02
N GLU A 62 18.04 -5.32 15.69
CA GLU A 62 16.97 -6.11 15.10
C GLU A 62 15.96 -5.18 14.40
N GLY A 63 15.66 -5.50 13.14
CA GLY A 63 14.73 -4.74 12.32
C GLY A 63 13.33 -4.65 12.95
N LYS A 64 12.48 -3.79 12.39
CA LYS A 64 11.08 -3.67 12.80
C LYS A 64 10.19 -4.31 11.75
N VAL A 65 9.39 -5.29 12.14
CA VAL A 65 8.36 -5.85 11.26
C VAL A 65 7.22 -4.84 11.16
N VAL A 66 6.84 -4.49 9.93
CA VAL A 66 5.71 -3.63 9.61
C VAL A 66 4.74 -4.35 8.69
N ALA A 67 3.47 -3.94 8.71
CA ALA A 67 2.47 -4.37 7.76
C ALA A 67 2.37 -3.36 6.61
N LEU A 68 2.45 -3.86 5.39
CA LEU A 68 2.24 -3.10 4.16
C LEU A 68 0.96 -3.63 3.50
N TYR A 69 0.03 -2.74 3.21
CA TYR A 69 -1.26 -3.10 2.63
C TYR A 69 -1.22 -2.86 1.12
N TYR A 70 -1.45 -3.93 0.35
CA TYR A 70 -1.47 -3.91 -1.10
C TYR A 70 -2.78 -4.44 -1.66
N PRO A 71 -3.19 -3.97 -2.85
CA PRO A 71 -4.34 -4.53 -3.54
C PRO A 71 -4.17 -6.03 -3.82
N ASP A 72 -5.26 -6.76 -3.65
CA ASP A 72 -5.38 -8.15 -4.07
C ASP A 72 -5.37 -8.26 -5.61
N PRO A 73 -5.26 -9.48 -6.20
CA PRO A 73 -5.26 -9.65 -7.66
C PRO A 73 -6.50 -9.10 -8.36
N SER A 74 -7.62 -8.92 -7.64
CA SER A 74 -8.84 -8.32 -8.16
C SER A 74 -8.82 -6.79 -8.19
N GLY A 75 -7.90 -6.17 -7.44
CA GLY A 75 -7.78 -4.71 -7.28
C GLY A 75 -8.90 -4.07 -6.47
N LYS A 76 -9.67 -4.86 -5.72
CA LYS A 76 -10.89 -4.43 -4.99
C LYS A 76 -10.77 -4.54 -3.48
N TYR A 77 -9.75 -5.25 -2.97
CA TYR A 77 -9.52 -5.42 -1.55
C TYR A 77 -8.04 -5.28 -1.23
N LEU A 78 -7.73 -5.06 0.04
CA LEU A 78 -6.38 -5.00 0.57
C LEU A 78 -6.01 -6.33 1.23
N LEU A 79 -4.79 -6.78 0.99
CA LEU A 79 -4.13 -7.86 1.70
C LEU A 79 -2.91 -7.31 2.43
N LYS A 80 -2.59 -7.95 3.56
CA LYS A 80 -1.49 -7.57 4.44
C LYS A 80 -0.24 -8.33 4.04
N GLU A 81 0.85 -7.61 3.81
CA GLU A 81 2.17 -8.18 3.61
C GLU A 81 3.09 -7.72 4.75
N GLU A 82 3.74 -8.64 5.45
CA GLU A 82 4.69 -8.28 6.51
C GLU A 82 6.10 -8.07 5.94
N ARG A 83 6.77 -7.00 6.38
CA ARG A 83 8.12 -6.67 5.94
C ARG A 83 8.99 -6.24 7.11
N THR A 84 10.17 -6.83 7.21
CA THR A 84 11.18 -6.40 8.17
C THR A 84 11.94 -5.19 7.62
N LEU A 85 11.80 -4.05 8.27
CA LEU A 85 12.55 -2.83 7.97
C LEU A 85 13.83 -2.78 8.80
N PRO A 86 14.96 -2.34 8.21
CA PRO A 86 16.16 -2.07 8.99
C PRO A 86 15.91 -0.94 9.99
N LYS A 87 16.78 -0.84 11.00
CA LYS A 87 16.75 0.28 11.93
C LYS A 87 16.94 1.59 11.15
N THR A 88 16.03 2.53 11.35
CA THR A 88 15.98 3.81 10.62
C THR A 88 15.65 4.95 11.58
N VAL A 89 16.03 6.17 11.21
CA VAL A 89 15.71 7.39 11.96
C VAL A 89 14.21 7.70 11.90
N SER A 90 13.55 7.40 10.78
CA SER A 90 12.11 7.63 10.60
C SER A 90 11.43 6.38 10.07
N LEU A 91 10.77 5.65 10.98
CA LEU A 91 10.05 4.43 10.65
C LEU A 91 8.90 4.70 9.68
N ALA A 92 8.15 5.81 9.85
CA ALA A 92 7.07 6.19 8.95
C ALA A 92 7.57 6.47 7.53
N ARG A 93 8.68 7.21 7.40
CA ARG A 93 9.30 7.49 6.09
C ARG A 93 9.71 6.22 5.38
N GLU A 94 10.46 5.36 6.08
CA GLU A 94 10.91 4.09 5.51
C GLU A 94 9.73 3.19 5.12
N THR A 95 8.67 3.17 5.93
CA THR A 95 7.45 2.41 5.61
C THR A 95 6.82 2.86 4.29
N VAL A 96 6.70 4.18 4.05
CA VAL A 96 6.16 4.69 2.78
C VAL A 96 7.09 4.37 1.61
N VAL A 97 8.40 4.55 1.78
CA VAL A 97 9.39 4.20 0.74
C VAL A 97 9.28 2.72 0.35
N GLN A 98 9.09 1.84 1.32
CA GLN A 98 8.96 0.40 1.09
C GLN A 98 7.60 0.05 0.50
N TRP A 99 6.54 0.73 0.91
CA TRP A 99 5.24 0.63 0.27
C TRP A 99 5.30 0.99 -1.22
N LEU A 100 5.99 2.09 -1.56
CA LEU A 100 6.17 2.58 -2.95
C LEU A 100 7.03 1.65 -3.82
N LYS A 101 7.92 0.85 -3.23
CA LYS A 101 8.65 -0.20 -3.96
C LYS A 101 7.73 -1.32 -4.47
N GLY A 102 6.53 -1.43 -3.91
CA GLY A 102 5.56 -2.47 -4.26
C GLY A 102 5.72 -3.76 -3.45
N PRO A 103 4.82 -4.73 -3.68
CA PRO A 103 4.87 -6.03 -3.00
C PRO A 103 6.11 -6.83 -3.41
N SER A 104 6.55 -7.76 -2.56
CA SER A 104 7.73 -8.60 -2.86
C SER A 104 7.40 -9.84 -3.70
N GLY A 105 6.12 -10.26 -3.72
CA GLY A 105 5.63 -11.40 -4.50
C GLY A 105 4.74 -10.98 -5.66
N ASN A 106 4.32 -11.97 -6.47
CA ASN A 106 3.44 -11.77 -7.62
C ASN A 106 1.94 -11.93 -7.27
N ASP A 107 1.62 -12.30 -6.04
CA ASP A 107 0.26 -12.57 -5.58
C ASP A 107 -0.51 -11.29 -5.20
N LEU A 108 0.18 -10.15 -5.19
CA LEU A 108 -0.35 -8.83 -4.86
C LEU A 108 -0.04 -7.86 -5.99
N LEU A 109 -0.87 -6.84 -6.15
CA LEU A 109 -0.64 -5.78 -7.13
C LEU A 109 0.05 -4.59 -6.45
N ALA A 110 0.92 -3.90 -7.17
CA ALA A 110 1.36 -2.57 -6.74
C ALA A 110 0.18 -1.58 -6.82
N SER A 111 0.02 -0.71 -5.82
CA SER A 111 -1.06 0.28 -5.78
C SER A 111 -0.90 1.39 -6.82
N VAL A 112 0.33 1.84 -7.02
CA VAL A 112 0.71 2.96 -7.89
C VAL A 112 1.94 2.59 -8.72
N SER A 113 2.31 3.45 -9.68
CA SER A 113 3.54 3.28 -10.45
C SER A 113 4.78 3.32 -9.55
N THR A 114 5.79 2.51 -9.85
CA THR A 114 7.11 2.53 -9.19
C THR A 114 7.87 3.84 -9.42
N THR A 115 7.43 4.66 -10.36
CA THR A 115 7.94 6.02 -10.58
C THR A 115 7.38 7.04 -9.57
N THR A 116 6.39 6.66 -8.75
CA THR A 116 5.86 7.52 -7.69
C THR A 116 6.89 7.67 -6.59
N THR A 117 7.17 8.91 -6.19
CA THR A 117 8.20 9.21 -5.19
C THR A 117 7.62 9.89 -3.96
N LEU A 118 8.23 9.60 -2.81
CA LEU A 118 7.99 10.33 -1.57
C LEU A 118 8.82 11.62 -1.58
N ARG A 119 8.16 12.77 -1.60
CA ARG A 119 8.80 14.09 -1.56
C ARG A 119 9.11 14.50 -0.13
N ASP A 120 8.14 14.37 0.77
CA ASP A 120 8.30 14.72 2.18
C ASP A 120 7.31 13.96 3.07
N ILE A 121 7.62 13.87 4.37
CA ILE A 121 6.73 13.32 5.38
C ILE A 121 6.92 14.02 6.72
N ALA A 122 5.82 14.44 7.33
CA ALA A 122 5.81 15.07 8.65
C ALA A 122 4.71 14.46 9.51
N ILE A 123 4.91 14.44 10.83
CA ILE A 123 3.90 14.00 11.79
C ILE A 123 3.63 15.16 12.75
N LYS A 124 2.37 15.54 12.90
CA LYS A 124 1.92 16.59 13.81
C LYS A 124 0.56 16.19 14.40
N ASP A 125 0.42 16.27 15.72
CA ASP A 125 -0.86 16.04 16.41
C ASP A 125 -1.56 14.74 16.00
N SER A 126 -0.81 13.64 15.91
CA SER A 126 -1.28 12.32 15.43
C SER A 126 -1.79 12.25 13.98
N VAL A 127 -1.59 13.32 13.20
CA VAL A 127 -1.79 13.34 11.75
C VAL A 127 -0.44 13.20 11.06
N VAL A 128 -0.34 12.23 10.15
CA VAL A 128 0.81 12.14 9.24
C VAL A 128 0.50 12.84 7.93
N ILE A 129 1.34 13.77 7.54
CA ILE A 129 1.27 14.51 6.28
C ILE A 129 2.28 13.88 5.34
N VAL A 130 1.81 13.31 4.23
CA VAL A 130 2.65 12.63 3.23
C VAL A 130 2.57 13.42 1.93
N ASP A 131 3.71 13.91 1.45
CA ASP A 131 3.82 14.59 0.17
C ASP A 131 4.42 13.67 -0.88
N LEU A 132 3.66 13.41 -1.95
CA LEU A 132 4.00 12.47 -3.02
C LEU A 132 4.16 13.22 -4.35
N SER A 133 4.84 12.60 -5.30
CA SER A 133 4.87 13.12 -6.67
C SER A 133 3.53 12.90 -7.40
N LYS A 134 3.29 13.69 -8.45
CA LYS A 134 2.04 13.67 -9.25
C LYS A 134 1.59 12.30 -9.75
N GLU A 135 2.52 11.36 -9.96
CA GLU A 135 2.23 10.00 -10.41
C GLU A 135 1.30 9.28 -9.44
N PHE A 136 1.30 9.66 -8.16
CA PHE A 136 0.38 9.11 -7.17
C PHE A 136 -1.09 9.29 -7.59
N LEU A 137 -1.45 10.38 -8.28
CA LEU A 137 -2.84 10.65 -8.71
C LEU A 137 -3.38 9.62 -9.72
N GLN A 138 -2.51 8.80 -10.30
CA GLN A 138 -2.85 7.78 -11.27
C GLN A 138 -2.53 6.40 -10.68
N PRO A 139 -3.49 5.74 -10.00
CA PRO A 139 -3.30 4.39 -9.54
C PRO A 139 -3.08 3.43 -10.71
N ASN A 140 -2.51 2.25 -10.43
CA ASN A 140 -2.34 1.24 -11.47
C ASN A 140 -3.70 0.84 -12.06
N SER A 141 -3.74 0.56 -13.38
CA SER A 141 -4.99 0.39 -14.14
C SER A 141 -5.93 -0.71 -13.64
N LYS A 142 -5.39 -1.73 -12.97
CA LYS A 142 -6.16 -2.84 -12.38
C LYS A 142 -6.63 -2.57 -10.95
N VAL A 143 -6.24 -1.45 -10.35
CA VAL A 143 -6.48 -1.12 -8.94
C VAL A 143 -7.54 -0.02 -8.85
N ALA A 144 -8.59 -0.26 -8.07
CA ALA A 144 -9.58 0.78 -7.83
C ALA A 144 -8.95 1.96 -7.05
N PRO A 145 -9.29 3.23 -7.36
CA PRO A 145 -8.69 4.39 -6.69
C PRO A 145 -8.81 4.36 -5.16
N GLU A 146 -9.93 3.89 -4.62
CA GLU A 146 -10.12 3.73 -3.17
C GLU A 146 -9.09 2.74 -2.59
N ILE A 147 -8.80 1.64 -3.27
CA ILE A 147 -7.88 0.61 -2.79
C ILE A 147 -6.44 1.11 -2.84
N ALA A 148 -6.05 1.84 -3.88
CA ALA A 148 -4.72 2.45 -3.93
C ALA A 148 -4.50 3.47 -2.79
N LEU A 149 -5.49 4.35 -2.57
CA LEU A 149 -5.44 5.35 -1.49
C LEU A 149 -5.38 4.69 -0.12
N TYR A 150 -6.31 3.79 0.17
CA TYR A 150 -6.38 3.15 1.48
C TYR A 150 -5.29 2.11 1.72
N GLY A 151 -4.62 1.61 0.67
CA GLY A 151 -3.39 0.84 0.82
C GLY A 151 -2.32 1.63 1.56
N LEU A 152 -2.10 2.89 1.19
CA LEU A 152 -1.17 3.78 1.89
C LEU A 152 -1.70 4.19 3.27
N VAL A 153 -2.99 4.53 3.37
CA VAL A 153 -3.60 4.99 4.63
C VAL A 153 -3.56 3.90 5.70
N ASN A 154 -3.97 2.68 5.37
CA ASN A 154 -3.96 1.56 6.31
C ASN A 154 -2.53 1.16 6.72
N THR A 155 -1.57 1.27 5.78
CA THR A 155 -0.14 1.06 6.06
C THR A 155 0.39 2.05 7.09
N LEU A 156 0.01 3.33 7.01
CA LEU A 156 0.49 4.36 7.94
C LEU A 156 -0.25 4.36 9.28
N THR A 157 -1.55 4.07 9.26
CA THR A 157 -2.39 4.04 10.47
C THR A 157 -2.22 2.77 11.30
N GLN A 158 -1.37 1.83 10.87
CA GLN A 158 -0.92 0.72 11.72
C GLN A 158 -0.18 1.21 12.98
N PHE A 159 0.47 2.38 12.89
CA PHE A 159 1.24 2.94 13.98
C PHE A 159 0.28 3.61 14.95
N SER A 160 0.27 3.17 16.21
CA SER A 160 -0.70 3.63 17.21
C SER A 160 -0.68 5.15 17.45
N THR A 161 0.44 5.82 17.16
CA THR A 161 0.61 7.27 17.25
C THR A 161 0.00 8.05 16.08
N ILE A 162 -0.30 7.39 14.96
CA ILE A 162 -0.91 7.97 13.76
C ILE A 162 -2.39 7.59 13.72
N LYS A 163 -3.27 8.59 13.81
CA LYS A 163 -4.73 8.39 13.76
C LYS A 163 -5.33 8.77 12.41
N GLN A 164 -4.68 9.69 11.70
CA GLN A 164 -5.17 10.21 10.43
C GLN A 164 -4.00 10.46 9.48
N VAL A 165 -4.29 10.35 8.19
CA VAL A 165 -3.36 10.66 7.10
C VAL A 165 -3.87 11.86 6.32
N GLN A 166 -2.97 12.79 5.99
CA GLN A 166 -3.21 13.86 5.04
C GLN A 166 -2.29 13.66 3.83
N ILE A 167 -2.87 13.65 2.64
CA ILE A 167 -2.10 13.50 1.40
C ILE A 167 -1.87 14.87 0.76
N ARG A 168 -0.64 15.09 0.33
CA ARG A 168 -0.23 16.19 -0.54
C ARG A 168 0.37 15.61 -1.83
N VAL A 169 0.18 16.33 -2.92
CA VAL A 169 0.81 16.03 -4.20
C VAL A 169 1.51 17.29 -4.68
N ASP A 170 2.80 17.16 -4.97
CA ASP A 170 3.68 18.28 -5.34
C ASP A 170 3.57 19.48 -4.37
N GLY A 171 3.45 19.19 -3.08
CA GLY A 171 3.36 20.19 -2.01
C GLY A 171 1.97 20.78 -1.84
N GLN A 172 0.94 20.34 -2.57
CA GLN A 172 -0.43 20.84 -2.40
C GLN A 172 -1.33 19.78 -1.77
N PRO A 173 -2.13 20.09 -0.74
CA PRO A 173 -3.09 19.14 -0.19
C PRO A 173 -4.14 18.80 -1.25
N ILE A 174 -4.55 17.54 -1.29
CA ILE A 174 -5.63 17.08 -2.18
C ILE A 174 -6.92 16.92 -1.38
N SER A 175 -8.05 17.34 -1.97
CA SER A 175 -9.39 17.09 -1.41
C SER A 175 -10.05 15.84 -2.00
N LYS A 176 -9.56 15.35 -3.13
CA LYS A 176 -10.07 14.16 -3.80
C LYS A 176 -8.94 13.31 -4.38
N TYR A 177 -9.18 12.01 -4.43
CA TYR A 177 -8.36 11.04 -5.11
C TYR A 177 -9.25 10.23 -6.06
N GLY A 178 -9.25 10.61 -7.34
CA GLY A 178 -10.28 10.17 -8.28
C GLY A 178 -11.66 10.64 -7.82
N THR A 179 -12.55 9.69 -7.52
CA THR A 179 -13.92 9.96 -7.01
C THR A 179 -14.02 9.97 -5.49
N ILE A 180 -12.94 9.66 -4.77
CA ILE A 180 -12.92 9.48 -3.32
C ILE A 180 -12.56 10.80 -2.63
N ASP A 181 -13.24 11.13 -1.54
CA ASP A 181 -12.88 12.25 -0.66
C ASP A 181 -11.58 11.94 0.10
N ALA A 182 -10.60 12.83 0.02
CA ALA A 182 -9.28 12.70 0.65
C ALA A 182 -9.09 13.59 1.89
N SER A 183 -10.16 14.24 2.36
CA SER A 183 -10.08 15.23 3.44
C SER A 183 -9.94 14.60 4.84
N ASN A 184 -10.50 13.40 5.04
CA ASN A 184 -10.48 12.69 6.33
C ASN A 184 -10.13 11.22 6.12
N LEU A 185 -8.84 10.93 6.02
CA LEU A 185 -8.34 9.58 5.78
C LEU A 185 -7.92 8.92 7.08
N VAL A 186 -8.70 7.93 7.49
CA VAL A 186 -8.46 7.08 8.65
C VAL A 186 -8.46 5.62 8.23
N TYR A 187 -8.02 4.72 9.12
CA TYR A 187 -8.00 3.29 8.84
C TYR A 187 -9.38 2.78 8.38
N LYS A 188 -9.41 2.00 7.28
CA LYS A 188 -10.62 1.34 6.79
C LYS A 188 -10.51 -0.18 6.85
N ALA A 189 -11.17 -0.76 7.85
CA ALA A 189 -11.16 -2.20 8.09
C ALA A 189 -11.90 -3.01 7.01
N ASN A 190 -13.01 -2.48 6.49
CA ASN A 190 -13.88 -3.17 5.52
C ASN A 190 -13.23 -3.39 4.15
N LEU A 191 -12.09 -2.76 3.89
CA LEU A 191 -11.30 -2.96 2.67
C LEU A 191 -10.29 -4.11 2.82
N VAL A 192 -9.97 -4.54 4.05
CA VAL A 192 -8.94 -5.55 4.32
C VAL A 192 -9.57 -6.94 4.32
N LYS A 193 -9.05 -7.84 3.48
CA LYS A 193 -9.38 -9.26 3.55
C LYS A 193 -8.66 -9.89 4.74
N SER A 194 -9.40 -10.49 5.66
CA SER A 194 -8.82 -11.43 6.61
C SER A 194 -8.38 -12.65 5.84
N GLU A 195 -7.09 -12.96 5.85
CA GLU A 195 -6.61 -14.21 5.27
C GLU A 195 -7.26 -15.38 6.01
N VAL A 196 -8.00 -16.22 5.29
CA VAL A 196 -8.23 -17.59 5.73
C VAL A 196 -6.89 -18.31 5.54
N SER A 197 -5.99 -18.15 6.51
CA SER A 197 -4.85 -19.06 6.68
C SER A 197 -5.43 -20.43 7.01
N GLY A 198 -5.57 -21.28 5.99
CA GLY A 198 -6.23 -22.56 6.15
C GLY A 198 -6.46 -23.27 4.82
N LYS A 199 -5.37 -23.70 4.17
CA LYS A 199 -5.41 -24.94 3.39
C LYS A 199 -5.53 -26.09 4.40
N ALA A 200 -6.71 -26.26 5.00
CA ALA A 200 -7.04 -27.45 5.77
C ALA A 200 -7.19 -28.58 4.75
N VAL A 201 -6.11 -29.34 4.59
CA VAL A 201 -6.19 -30.72 4.15
C VAL A 201 -7.12 -31.41 5.14
N THR A 202 -8.30 -31.82 4.69
CA THR A 202 -9.13 -32.78 5.42
C THR A 202 -8.31 -34.06 5.57
N PRO A 203 -7.99 -34.54 6.78
CA PRO A 203 -7.58 -35.92 6.97
C PRO A 203 -8.79 -36.77 6.64
N ASN A 204 -8.70 -37.57 5.57
CA ASN A 204 -9.63 -38.67 5.36
C ASN A 204 -9.33 -39.73 6.44
N THR A 205 -10.04 -39.66 7.56
CA THR A 205 -10.13 -40.75 8.52
C THR A 205 -11.49 -41.42 8.37
N GLY A 206 -11.52 -42.41 7.50
CA GLY A 206 -12.61 -43.37 7.32
C GLY A 206 -12.03 -44.76 7.09
N THR A 207 -11.33 -45.25 8.11
CA THR A 207 -11.31 -46.62 8.63
C THR A 207 -11.94 -47.68 7.72
N GLY A 208 -11.11 -48.47 7.04
CA GLY A 208 -11.50 -49.80 6.59
C GLY A 208 -11.76 -50.70 7.80
N ASN A 209 -12.89 -51.38 7.80
CA ASN A 209 -13.05 -52.60 8.59
C ASN A 209 -13.74 -53.66 7.72
N SER A 210 -12.96 -54.69 7.42
CA SER A 210 -13.37 -55.93 6.76
C SER A 210 -14.17 -56.77 7.75
N GLY A 211 -15.35 -57.25 7.35
CA GLY A 211 -16.14 -58.19 8.13
C GLY A 211 -17.20 -58.86 7.27
N LEU A 212 -16.87 -60.06 6.77
CA LEU A 212 -17.71 -60.96 5.98
C LEU A 212 -18.74 -61.67 6.88
N GLY A 213 -19.98 -61.87 6.39
CA GLY A 213 -20.76 -63.05 6.78
C GLY A 213 -22.29 -62.98 6.79
N ILE A 214 -22.88 -63.59 5.74
CA ILE A 214 -24.03 -64.53 5.76
C ILE A 214 -25.49 -63.99 5.73
N VAL A 215 -26.15 -64.43 4.65
CA VAL A 215 -27.58 -64.44 4.20
C VAL A 215 -28.38 -65.44 5.08
N VAL A 216 -29.70 -65.34 5.41
CA VAL A 216 -30.98 -65.65 4.69
C VAL A 216 -32.18 -65.62 5.73
N PRO A 217 -33.48 -65.91 5.44
CA PRO A 217 -34.58 -65.00 5.02
C PRO A 217 -35.92 -65.03 5.86
N ASP A 218 -36.88 -64.20 5.38
CA ASP A 218 -38.36 -64.38 5.25
C ASP A 218 -39.33 -64.48 6.45
N TYR A 219 -40.38 -63.65 6.44
CA TYR A 219 -41.77 -64.04 6.09
C TYR A 219 -42.77 -62.83 6.14
N ASN A 220 -43.45 -62.59 5.00
CA ASN A 220 -44.87 -62.25 4.74
C ASN A 220 -45.67 -61.25 5.61
N ASN A 221 -46.73 -60.57 5.17
CA ASN A 221 -47.40 -60.18 3.91
C ASN A 221 -48.76 -59.61 4.38
N SER A 222 -49.21 -58.46 3.89
CA SER A 222 -50.62 -58.26 3.49
C SER A 222 -50.77 -56.88 2.85
N GLY A 223 -51.16 -56.87 1.58
CA GLY A 223 -51.39 -55.67 0.80
C GLY A 223 -52.67 -54.92 1.15
N ASN A 224 -52.77 -53.70 0.62
CA ASN A 224 -53.98 -53.23 -0.04
C ASN A 224 -53.61 -52.13 -1.06
N ASP A 225 -54.43 -52.09 -2.09
CA ASP A 225 -54.33 -51.48 -3.41
C ASP A 225 -54.74 -49.99 -3.43
N SER A 226 -54.55 -49.38 -4.61
CA SER A 226 -55.27 -48.21 -5.17
C SER A 226 -54.63 -46.80 -5.10
N THR A 227 -53.96 -46.47 -6.21
CA THR A 227 -54.23 -45.34 -7.14
C THR A 227 -54.93 -44.06 -6.63
N ASN A 228 -54.29 -42.89 -6.83
CA ASN A 228 -54.88 -41.69 -7.48
C ASN A 228 -53.77 -40.62 -7.68
N SER A 229 -53.33 -40.36 -8.92
CA SER A 229 -53.79 -39.31 -9.84
C SER A 229 -53.34 -37.88 -9.50
N SER A 230 -52.52 -37.37 -10.42
CA SER A 230 -52.10 -36.00 -10.64
C SER A 230 -53.27 -35.01 -10.64
N ASN A 231 -53.04 -33.80 -10.13
CA ASN A 231 -53.75 -32.62 -10.64
C ASN A 231 -52.85 -31.40 -10.68
N ASN A 232 -52.63 -30.95 -11.91
CA ASN A 232 -52.12 -29.66 -12.33
C ASN A 232 -53.30 -28.67 -12.32
N SER A 233 -53.12 -27.45 -11.81
CA SER A 233 -53.96 -26.33 -12.26
C SER A 233 -53.28 -24.98 -12.06
N SER A 234 -52.90 -24.44 -13.20
CA SER A 234 -52.76 -23.03 -13.55
C SER A 234 -53.93 -22.16 -13.09
N ASN A 235 -53.65 -20.98 -12.55
CA ASN A 235 -54.65 -19.91 -12.45
C ASN A 235 -54.21 -18.71 -13.32
N LYS A 236 -55.09 -18.31 -14.24
CA LYS A 236 -54.96 -17.18 -15.17
C LYS A 236 -56.30 -16.42 -15.18
N ASN A 237 -56.25 -15.11 -14.95
CA ASN A 237 -57.27 -14.12 -15.34
C ASN A 237 -56.56 -12.74 -15.31
N SER A 238 -56.31 -11.93 -16.36
CA SER A 238 -57.15 -11.29 -17.41
C SER A 238 -58.31 -10.45 -16.82
N ASN A 239 -58.60 -9.18 -17.16
CA ASN A 239 -58.20 -8.22 -18.22
C ASN A 239 -58.59 -6.76 -17.80
N ASN A 240 -57.92 -5.73 -18.33
CA ASN A 240 -58.46 -4.61 -19.17
C ASN A 240 -57.41 -3.48 -19.30
N GLU A 241 -56.74 -3.32 -20.44
CA GLU A 241 -57.05 -2.40 -21.56
C GLU A 241 -56.97 -0.90 -21.23
N SER A 242 -55.97 -0.19 -21.79
CA SER A 242 -56.18 0.68 -22.96
C SER A 242 -54.87 1.21 -23.56
N LYS A 243 -54.94 1.43 -24.86
CA LYS A 243 -53.91 1.67 -25.88
C LYS A 243 -53.27 3.06 -25.83
N ASN A 244 -52.00 3.18 -26.23
CA ASN A 244 -51.69 3.86 -27.51
C ASN A 244 -50.25 3.63 -28.01
N ASN A 245 -50.16 3.65 -29.34
CA ASN A 245 -49.13 3.09 -30.20
C ASN A 245 -47.89 3.99 -30.40
N GLY A 246 -46.76 3.36 -30.72
CA GLY A 246 -45.57 3.99 -31.30
C GLY A 246 -44.53 2.93 -31.65
N ALA A 247 -44.53 2.51 -32.91
CA ALA A 247 -43.82 1.35 -33.44
C ALA A 247 -42.37 1.65 -33.86
N LEU A 248 -41.48 0.66 -33.64
CA LEU A 248 -40.43 0.11 -34.55
C LEU A 248 -39.31 1.08 -35.03
N LYS A 249 -38.03 0.70 -35.15
CA LYS A 249 -37.47 -0.55 -35.69
C LYS A 249 -35.93 -0.54 -35.58
N ASP A 250 -35.35 -1.74 -35.73
CA ASP A 250 -34.00 -2.05 -36.25
C ASP A 250 -32.77 -2.02 -35.31
N SER A 251 -32.52 -3.18 -34.69
CA SER A 251 -31.16 -3.66 -34.38
C SER A 251 -30.46 -4.18 -35.63
N PRO A 252 -29.19 -3.83 -35.88
CA PRO A 252 -28.33 -4.61 -36.75
C PRO A 252 -27.35 -5.49 -35.96
N SER A 253 -27.35 -6.75 -36.38
CA SER A 253 -26.56 -7.88 -35.95
C SER A 253 -25.07 -7.76 -36.29
N SER A 254 -24.24 -8.42 -35.47
CA SER A 254 -22.98 -9.12 -35.82
C SER A 254 -21.97 -8.42 -36.76
N ILE A 255 -20.88 -7.92 -36.17
CA ILE A 255 -19.66 -7.47 -36.86
C ILE A 255 -18.92 -8.68 -37.47
N ASN A 256 -18.64 -8.59 -38.77
CA ASN A 256 -17.81 -9.53 -39.54
C ASN A 256 -16.31 -9.38 -39.17
N LEU A 257 -15.65 -10.50 -38.85
CA LEU A 257 -14.27 -10.57 -38.33
C LEU A 257 -13.20 -10.93 -39.40
N PHE A 258 -13.48 -10.78 -40.69
CA PHE A 258 -12.48 -11.09 -41.73
C PHE A 258 -12.45 -10.01 -42.80
N ASN A 259 -11.55 -9.05 -42.62
CA ASN A 259 -10.96 -8.31 -43.75
C ASN A 259 -9.64 -7.67 -43.30
N TYR A 260 -8.54 -8.41 -43.46
CA TYR A 260 -7.19 -7.82 -43.45
C TYR A 260 -6.79 -7.53 -44.90
N PRO A 261 -6.37 -6.30 -45.25
CA PRO A 261 -5.72 -6.05 -46.53
C PRO A 261 -4.29 -6.60 -46.53
N PRO A 262 -3.77 -7.08 -47.68
CA PRO A 262 -2.38 -7.53 -47.77
C PRO A 262 -1.41 -6.33 -47.69
N SER A 263 -0.33 -6.52 -46.92
CA SER A 263 0.81 -5.62 -46.83
C SER A 263 1.54 -5.53 -48.17
N SER A 264 1.71 -4.31 -48.68
CA SER A 264 2.60 -4.04 -49.81
C SER A 264 4.06 -4.02 -49.34
N THR A 265 4.89 -4.76 -50.07
CA THR A 265 6.36 -4.75 -50.06
C THR A 265 6.94 -3.43 -50.51
#